data_AF-A0A841U0H4-F1
#
_entry.id   AF-A0A841U0H4-F1
#
_cell.length_a   1.000
_cell.length_b   1.000
_cell.length_c   1.000
_cell.angle_alpha   90.00
_cell.angle_beta   90.00
_cell.angle_gamma   90.00
#
_symmetry.space_group_name_H-M   'P 1'
#
loop_
_entity.id
_entity.type
_entity.pdbx_description
1 polymer ?
#
loop_
_entity_poly.entity_id
_entity_poly.type
_entity_poly.pdbx_seq_one_letter_code
_entity_poly.pdbx_strand_id
1 'polypeptide(L)'
;MGTAFASFEDLLDPAKVVLTGSPVCARDLDAFNRRLIRRYVEIPAARCREAAPNHLNLGMRYAWVGHVAVLEGCESFDVFSLNGYRMQPDREHIEWISRRLGRPVMIGEFHFGAADAGLPAYGIRAVATQEESGDAYRAFVESAAAIPELIGVHYFQLNDQPALGRFDGENYQIGAVDTCMLPYRPFVEAMRQAHEVLYEVRTGAVEPYSNVPQEIPRTGF
;
A
#
# COMPACT_ATOMS: atom_id res chain seq x y z
N MET A 1 26.08 2.95 -36.07
CA MET A 1 26.32 4.39 -35.85
C MET A 1 25.42 4.84 -34.72
N GLY A 2 26.01 5.17 -33.58
CA GLY A 2 25.29 5.51 -32.34
C GLY A 2 25.62 6.95 -31.98
N THR A 3 24.58 7.79 -31.99
CA THR A 3 24.54 9.22 -31.61
C THR A 3 25.44 10.18 -32.38
N ALA A 4 25.12 11.48 -32.29
CA ALA A 4 25.86 12.59 -32.89
C ALA A 4 26.68 13.38 -31.85
N PHE A 5 26.87 12.82 -30.64
CA PHE A 5 27.62 13.47 -29.58
C PHE A 5 29.10 13.57 -29.93
N ALA A 6 29.70 14.74 -29.71
CA ALA A 6 31.12 14.99 -29.93
C ALA A 6 31.93 14.84 -28.62
N SER A 7 31.27 14.89 -27.47
CA SER A 7 31.87 14.82 -26.13
C SER A 7 30.90 14.25 -25.10
N PHE A 8 31.38 13.91 -23.90
CA PHE A 8 30.50 13.49 -22.80
C PHE A 8 29.66 14.66 -22.26
N GLU A 9 30.17 15.88 -22.35
CA GLU A 9 29.48 17.11 -21.96
C GLU A 9 28.20 17.32 -22.77
N ASP A 10 28.12 16.80 -24.00
CA ASP A 10 26.90 16.86 -24.80
C ASP A 10 25.74 16.07 -24.18
N LEU A 11 26.01 15.08 -23.32
CA LEU A 11 24.97 14.35 -22.57
C LEU A 11 24.31 15.22 -21.49
N LEU A 12 24.93 16.33 -21.10
CA LEU A 12 24.37 17.27 -20.11
C LEU A 12 23.36 18.24 -20.73
N ASP A 13 23.25 18.28 -22.06
CA ASP A 13 22.29 19.10 -22.79
C ASP A 13 21.13 18.22 -23.28
N PRO A 14 19.95 18.27 -22.63
CA PRO A 14 18.80 17.45 -23.03
C PRO A 14 18.35 17.70 -24.47
N ALA A 15 18.60 18.89 -25.03
CA ALA A 15 18.23 19.21 -26.41
C ALA A 15 19.05 18.42 -27.44
N LYS A 16 20.22 17.91 -27.06
CA LYS A 16 21.07 17.06 -27.93
C LYS A 16 20.72 15.59 -27.83
N VAL A 17 19.92 15.18 -26.85
CA VAL A 17 19.57 13.78 -26.62
C VAL A 17 18.45 13.35 -27.54
N VAL A 18 18.78 12.47 -28.49
CA VAL A 18 17.79 11.82 -29.37
C VAL A 18 17.52 10.41 -28.85
N LEU A 19 16.34 10.21 -28.24
CA LEU A 19 15.89 8.88 -27.84
C LEU A 19 15.50 8.09 -29.08
N THR A 20 16.15 6.94 -29.26
CA THR A 20 15.81 6.01 -30.36
C THR A 20 14.98 4.86 -29.80
N GLY A 21 14.09 4.29 -30.62
CA GLY A 21 13.39 3.03 -30.28
C GLY A 21 14.28 1.79 -30.37
N SER A 22 15.61 1.95 -30.39
CA SER A 22 16.53 0.81 -30.53
C SER A 22 16.61 -0.01 -29.23
N PRO A 23 16.82 -1.34 -29.32
CA PRO A 23 16.97 -2.19 -28.14
C PRO A 23 18.11 -1.77 -27.21
N VAL A 24 19.18 -1.19 -27.77
CA VAL A 24 20.32 -0.68 -26.99
C VAL A 24 19.91 0.54 -26.16
N CYS A 25 19.25 1.51 -26.79
CA CYS A 25 18.72 2.68 -26.10
C CYS A 25 17.74 2.29 -24.99
N ALA A 26 16.80 1.38 -25.26
CA ALA A 26 15.86 0.89 -24.26
C ALA A 26 16.56 0.24 -23.05
N ARG A 27 17.60 -0.57 -23.29
CA ARG A 27 18.39 -1.20 -22.22
C ARG A 27 19.16 -0.18 -21.38
N ASP A 28 19.77 0.82 -22.02
CA ASP A 28 20.53 1.85 -21.32
C ASP A 28 19.61 2.74 -20.46
N LEU A 29 18.41 3.06 -20.97
CA LEU A 29 17.37 3.77 -20.22
C LEU A 29 16.87 2.96 -19.02
N ASP A 30 16.58 1.65 -19.19
CA ASP A 30 16.17 0.79 -18.07
C ASP A 30 17.29 0.69 -17.01
N ALA A 31 18.54 0.48 -17.43
CA ALA A 31 19.68 0.43 -16.51
C ALA A 31 19.87 1.74 -15.74
N PHE A 32 19.74 2.88 -16.41
CA PHE A 32 19.84 4.18 -15.75
C PHE A 32 18.66 4.42 -14.79
N ASN A 33 17.43 4.09 -15.20
CA ASN A 33 16.24 4.20 -14.36
C ASN A 33 16.36 3.36 -13.08
N ARG A 34 16.82 2.11 -13.19
CA ARG A 34 17.08 1.24 -12.02
C ARG A 34 18.10 1.85 -11.06
N ARG A 35 19.15 2.48 -11.60
CA ARG A 35 20.16 3.17 -10.78
C ARG A 35 19.57 4.37 -10.06
N LEU A 36 18.70 5.15 -10.71
CA LEU A 36 18.00 6.27 -10.08
C LEU A 36 17.10 5.79 -8.94
N ILE A 37 16.28 4.76 -9.18
CA ILE A 37 15.39 4.18 -8.17
C ILE A 37 16.18 3.65 -6.97
N ARG A 38 17.23 2.84 -7.23
CA ARG A 38 18.11 2.33 -6.17
C ARG A 38 18.68 3.46 -5.31
N ARG A 39 19.17 4.54 -5.93
CA ARG A 39 19.75 5.68 -5.19
C ARG A 39 18.70 6.44 -4.38
N TYR A 40 17.50 6.60 -4.92
CA TYR A 40 16.38 7.20 -4.20
C TYR A 40 16.02 6.40 -2.94
N VAL A 41 16.21 5.08 -2.94
CA VAL A 41 15.97 4.21 -1.79
C VAL A 41 17.14 4.16 -0.81
N GLU A 42 18.34 3.82 -1.31
CA GLU A 42 19.51 3.54 -0.46
C GLU A 42 19.95 4.75 0.35
N ILE A 43 19.91 5.95 -0.26
CA ILE A 43 20.44 7.16 0.38
C ILE A 43 19.60 7.53 1.62
N PRO A 44 18.26 7.69 1.54
CA PRO A 44 17.44 7.92 2.74
C PRO A 44 17.52 6.77 3.72
N ALA A 45 17.52 5.51 3.26
CA ALA A 45 17.58 4.36 4.15
C ALA A 45 18.86 4.34 5.02
N ALA A 46 20.01 4.63 4.41
CA ALA A 46 21.28 4.76 5.14
C ALA A 46 21.25 5.89 6.16
N ARG A 47 20.64 7.05 5.82
CA ARG A 47 20.50 8.18 6.76
C ARG A 47 19.54 7.88 7.91
N CYS A 48 18.43 7.18 7.65
CA CYS A 48 17.54 6.70 8.72
C CYS A 48 18.28 5.76 9.68
N ARG A 49 19.12 4.86 9.15
CA ARG A 49 19.90 3.92 9.96
C ARG A 49 20.97 4.61 10.80
N GLU A 50 21.63 5.63 10.24
CA GLU A 50 22.59 6.48 10.97
C GLU A 50 21.90 7.25 12.12
N ALA A 51 20.75 7.86 11.85
CA ALA A 51 20.03 8.68 12.82
C ALA A 51 19.31 7.85 13.91
N ALA A 52 18.81 6.67 13.56
CA ALA A 52 18.00 5.82 14.43
C ALA A 52 18.40 4.33 14.29
N PRO A 53 19.59 3.92 14.76
CA PRO A 53 20.15 2.60 14.51
C PRO A 53 19.34 1.44 15.14
N ASN A 54 18.54 1.73 16.16
CA ASN A 54 17.73 0.76 16.89
C ASN A 54 16.27 0.69 16.42
N HIS A 55 15.89 1.43 15.38
CA HIS A 55 14.52 1.48 14.87
C HIS A 55 14.41 0.85 13.48
N LEU A 56 13.30 0.15 13.24
CA LEU A 56 12.97 -0.41 11.93
C LEU A 56 12.69 0.71 10.92
N ASN A 57 13.23 0.56 9.72
CA ASN A 57 12.87 1.34 8.55
C ASN A 57 11.77 0.60 7.80
N LEU A 58 10.57 1.19 7.83
CA LEU A 58 9.33 0.60 7.31
C LEU A 58 9.08 0.88 5.81
N GLY A 59 10.08 1.40 5.09
CA GLY A 59 9.97 1.67 3.65
C GLY A 59 9.24 2.97 3.32
N MET A 60 8.56 3.00 2.17
CA MET A 60 8.03 4.24 1.56
C MET A 60 6.54 4.21 1.21
N ARG A 61 5.78 3.18 1.60
CA ARG A 61 4.33 3.07 1.37
C ARG A 61 3.96 3.18 -0.11
N TYR A 62 4.45 2.26 -0.93
CA TYR A 62 4.16 2.24 -2.35
C TYR A 62 2.65 2.10 -2.63
N ALA A 63 2.07 2.99 -3.43
CA ALA A 63 0.67 2.86 -3.84
C ALA A 63 0.42 1.62 -4.72
N TRP A 64 1.39 1.26 -5.56
CA TRP A 64 1.34 0.10 -6.43
C TRP A 64 2.74 -0.34 -6.90
N VAL A 65 2.97 -1.64 -7.02
CA VAL A 65 4.22 -2.21 -7.57
C VAL A 65 3.91 -2.81 -8.95
N GLY A 66 3.91 -1.93 -9.97
CA GLY A 66 3.58 -2.32 -11.35
C GLY A 66 4.74 -2.83 -12.20
N HIS A 67 5.99 -2.60 -11.77
CA HIS A 67 7.17 -3.01 -12.52
C HIS A 67 8.32 -3.35 -11.57
N VAL A 68 9.05 -4.43 -11.84
CA VAL A 68 10.11 -4.92 -10.94
C VAL A 68 11.22 -3.89 -10.65
N ALA A 69 11.45 -2.94 -11.56
CA ALA A 69 12.43 -1.87 -11.35
C ALA A 69 12.09 -0.97 -10.16
N VAL A 70 10.82 -0.85 -9.74
CA VAL A 70 10.45 0.00 -8.59
C VAL A 70 10.94 -0.56 -7.25
N LEU A 71 11.32 -1.85 -7.24
CA LEU A 71 11.84 -2.56 -6.08
C LEU A 71 13.36 -2.43 -5.93
N GLU A 72 14.06 -1.77 -6.87
CA GLU A 72 15.51 -1.61 -6.81
C GLU A 72 15.95 -0.86 -5.54
N GLY A 73 16.87 -1.45 -4.78
CA GLY A 73 17.39 -0.88 -3.54
C GLY A 73 16.49 -1.09 -2.32
N CYS A 74 15.24 -1.57 -2.50
CA CYS A 74 14.28 -1.78 -1.40
C CYS A 74 14.73 -2.84 -0.39
N GLU A 75 15.72 -3.67 -0.71
CA GLU A 75 16.39 -4.56 0.25
C GLU A 75 17.09 -3.80 1.40
N SER A 76 17.28 -2.49 1.23
CA SER A 76 17.84 -1.57 2.25
C SER A 76 16.86 -1.26 3.38
N PHE A 77 15.56 -1.53 3.20
CA PHE A 77 14.57 -1.42 4.26
C PHE A 77 14.56 -2.67 5.14
N ASP A 78 14.09 -2.53 6.38
CA ASP A 78 13.85 -3.70 7.24
C ASP A 78 12.49 -4.35 6.91
N VAL A 79 11.51 -3.53 6.53
CA VAL A 79 10.17 -3.94 6.09
C VAL A 79 9.82 -3.18 4.82
N PHE A 80 9.32 -3.87 3.79
CA PHE A 80 8.75 -3.22 2.62
C PHE A 80 7.28 -2.86 2.87
N SER A 81 6.88 -1.62 2.61
CA SER A 81 5.48 -1.19 2.75
C SER A 81 4.84 -0.81 1.42
N LEU A 82 3.60 -1.25 1.24
CA LEU A 82 2.69 -0.81 0.17
C LEU A 82 1.31 -0.48 0.74
N ASN A 83 0.50 0.28 0.01
CA ASN A 83 -0.92 0.46 0.31
C ASN A 83 -1.74 -0.59 -0.46
N GLY A 84 -2.80 -1.09 0.15
CA GLY A 84 -3.51 -2.32 -0.27
C GLY A 84 -5.02 -2.15 -0.32
N TYR A 85 -5.52 -1.20 -1.11
CA TYR A 85 -6.96 -0.98 -1.30
C TYR A 85 -7.61 -2.07 -2.15
N ARG A 86 -7.92 -3.22 -1.53
CA ARG A 86 -8.55 -4.41 -2.12
C ARG A 86 -9.53 -5.02 -1.12
N MET A 87 -10.52 -5.78 -1.59
CA MET A 87 -11.40 -6.55 -0.70
C MET A 87 -10.66 -7.65 0.08
N GLN A 88 -9.53 -8.13 -0.46
CA GLN A 88 -8.65 -9.11 0.19
C GLN A 88 -7.18 -8.79 -0.11
N PRO A 89 -6.24 -9.15 0.79
CA PRO A 89 -4.82 -9.00 0.54
C PRO A 89 -4.37 -9.89 -0.63
N ASP A 90 -3.49 -9.36 -1.48
CA ASP A 90 -2.96 -10.06 -2.65
C ASP A 90 -1.79 -10.96 -2.25
N ARG A 91 -2.10 -12.19 -1.81
CA ARG A 91 -1.13 -13.17 -1.30
C ARG A 91 0.04 -13.37 -2.27
N GLU A 92 -0.25 -13.67 -3.54
CA GLU A 92 0.78 -13.98 -4.54
C GLU A 92 1.72 -12.78 -4.74
N HIS A 93 1.17 -11.58 -4.81
CA HIS A 93 1.95 -10.36 -4.97
C HIS A 93 2.84 -10.08 -3.76
N ILE A 94 2.31 -10.27 -2.55
CA ILE A 94 3.05 -10.10 -1.29
C ILE A 94 4.20 -11.11 -1.18
N GLU A 95 3.93 -12.39 -1.45
CA GLU A 95 4.93 -13.46 -1.47
C GLU A 95 6.03 -13.17 -2.51
N TRP A 96 5.65 -12.70 -3.70
CA TRP A 96 6.59 -12.33 -4.75
C TRP A 96 7.50 -11.15 -4.35
N ILE A 97 6.95 -10.07 -3.79
CA ILE A 97 7.74 -8.93 -3.28
C ILE A 97 8.71 -9.40 -2.20
N SER A 98 8.19 -10.11 -1.20
CA SER A 98 8.98 -10.58 -0.06
C SER A 98 10.14 -11.46 -0.52
N ARG A 99 9.87 -12.44 -1.39
CA ARG A 99 10.90 -13.32 -1.96
C ARG A 99 11.93 -12.55 -2.78
N ARG A 100 11.50 -11.53 -3.53
CA ARG A 100 12.39 -10.70 -4.35
C ARG A 100 13.35 -9.87 -3.51
N LEU A 101 12.87 -9.34 -2.38
CA LEU A 101 13.63 -8.43 -1.51
C LEU A 101 14.34 -9.14 -0.36
N GLY A 102 13.91 -10.35 0.01
CA GLY A 102 14.33 -11.01 1.24
C GLY A 102 13.88 -10.25 2.50
N ARG A 103 12.74 -9.54 2.42
CA ARG A 103 12.21 -8.68 3.49
C ARG A 103 10.73 -8.96 3.74
N PRO A 104 10.26 -8.89 5.00
CA PRO A 104 8.84 -8.92 5.28
C PRO A 104 8.13 -7.70 4.66
N VAL A 105 6.83 -7.86 4.45
CA VAL A 105 5.95 -6.86 3.84
C VAL A 105 4.97 -6.35 4.89
N MET A 106 4.53 -5.10 4.75
CA MET A 106 3.39 -4.54 5.49
C MET A 106 2.45 -3.80 4.55
N ILE A 107 1.15 -3.82 4.86
CA ILE A 107 0.16 -2.96 4.20
C ILE A 107 -0.01 -1.69 5.04
N GLY A 108 0.38 -0.56 4.48
CA GLY A 108 0.35 0.75 5.15
C GLY A 108 -1.02 1.41 5.21
N GLU A 109 -1.93 1.05 4.29
CA GLU A 109 -3.30 1.56 4.19
C GLU A 109 -4.22 0.51 3.55
N PHE A 110 -5.43 0.39 4.10
CA PHE A 110 -6.60 -0.22 3.48
C PHE A 110 -7.85 0.35 4.18
N HIS A 111 -9.02 0.26 3.56
CA HIS A 111 -10.29 0.65 4.19
C HIS A 111 -11.50 0.01 3.50
N PHE A 112 -12.65 0.10 4.16
CA PHE A 112 -13.97 -0.26 3.64
C PHE A 112 -15.00 0.76 4.12
N GLY A 113 -15.55 1.57 3.22
CA GLY A 113 -16.65 2.45 3.58
C GLY A 113 -18.01 1.82 3.36
N ALA A 114 -19.04 2.37 3.98
CA ALA A 114 -20.42 1.91 3.82
C ALA A 114 -21.38 3.01 3.39
N ALA A 115 -22.41 2.61 2.63
CA ALA A 115 -23.41 3.53 2.08
C ALA A 115 -24.48 3.97 3.08
N ASP A 116 -24.65 3.26 4.19
CA ASP A 116 -25.71 3.49 5.19
C ASP A 116 -25.34 4.52 6.29
N ALA A 117 -24.17 5.15 6.19
CA ALA A 117 -23.64 6.08 7.21
C ALA A 117 -23.78 7.58 6.86
N GLY A 118 -24.40 7.91 5.71
CA GLY A 118 -24.91 9.27 5.41
C GLY A 118 -23.95 10.26 4.75
N LEU A 119 -22.66 9.94 4.67
CA LEU A 119 -21.67 10.67 3.87
C LEU A 119 -21.88 10.39 2.37
N PRO A 120 -21.56 11.32 1.45
CA PRO A 120 -21.86 11.17 0.02
C PRO A 120 -20.92 10.21 -0.72
N ALA A 121 -19.78 9.88 -0.12
CA ALA A 121 -18.73 9.05 -0.72
C ALA A 121 -18.28 7.97 0.28
N TYR A 122 -18.07 6.75 -0.20
CA TYR A 122 -17.86 5.57 0.65
C TYR A 122 -16.45 4.97 0.50
N GLY A 123 -15.50 5.75 -0.05
CA GLY A 123 -14.11 5.34 -0.20
C GLY A 123 -13.82 4.49 -1.45
N ILE A 124 -12.52 4.17 -1.57
CA ILE A 124 -11.95 3.35 -2.66
C ILE A 124 -12.55 1.93 -2.72
N ARG A 125 -12.90 1.35 -1.57
CA ARG A 125 -13.64 0.09 -1.43
C ARG A 125 -14.88 0.36 -0.60
N ALA A 126 -16.03 -0.05 -1.12
CA ALA A 126 -17.32 0.29 -0.55
C ALA A 126 -18.21 -0.96 -0.44
N VAL A 127 -19.00 -1.02 0.62
CA VAL A 127 -20.02 -2.06 0.88
C VAL A 127 -21.34 -1.40 1.25
N ALA A 128 -22.42 -2.17 1.36
CA ALA A 128 -23.75 -1.57 1.55
C ALA A 128 -23.95 -1.04 2.97
N THR A 129 -23.44 -1.75 3.99
CA THR A 129 -23.73 -1.44 5.40
C THR A 129 -22.51 -1.38 6.30
N GLN A 130 -22.64 -0.73 7.47
CA GLN A 130 -21.59 -0.74 8.51
C GLN A 130 -21.29 -2.16 9.03
N GLU A 131 -22.29 -3.05 9.03
CA GLU A 131 -22.09 -4.46 9.38
C GLU A 131 -21.20 -5.14 8.34
N GLU A 132 -21.49 -4.95 7.06
CA GLU A 132 -20.63 -5.45 5.98
C GLU A 132 -19.23 -4.81 6.02
N SER A 133 -19.10 -3.53 6.39
CA SER A 133 -17.78 -2.91 6.52
C SER A 133 -16.96 -3.59 7.62
N GLY A 134 -17.60 -3.97 8.73
CA GLY A 134 -17.01 -4.79 9.77
C GLY A 134 -16.59 -6.17 9.28
N ASP A 135 -17.47 -6.86 8.55
CA ASP A 135 -17.15 -8.17 7.94
C ASP A 135 -15.95 -8.08 6.99
N ALA A 136 -15.91 -7.07 6.12
CA ALA A 136 -14.81 -6.83 5.21
C ALA A 136 -13.49 -6.54 5.96
N TYR A 137 -13.53 -5.73 7.01
CA TYR A 137 -12.37 -5.49 7.88
C TYR A 137 -11.83 -6.80 8.46
N ARG A 138 -12.72 -7.58 9.08
CA ARG A 138 -12.36 -8.83 9.76
C ARG A 138 -11.77 -9.83 8.78
N ALA A 139 -12.43 -10.04 7.64
CA ALA A 139 -11.95 -10.93 6.59
C ALA A 139 -10.58 -10.49 6.06
N PHE A 140 -10.36 -9.19 5.83
CA PHE A 140 -9.08 -8.67 5.34
C PHE A 140 -7.95 -8.86 6.36
N VAL A 141 -8.18 -8.50 7.63
CA VAL A 141 -7.17 -8.57 8.70
C VAL A 141 -6.79 -10.01 9.03
N GLU A 142 -7.77 -10.91 9.15
CA GLU A 142 -7.49 -12.32 9.42
C GLU A 142 -6.82 -12.98 8.21
N SER A 143 -7.27 -12.70 6.99
CA SER A 143 -6.59 -13.20 5.77
C SER A 143 -5.16 -12.69 5.65
N ALA A 144 -4.91 -11.44 6.05
CA ALA A 144 -3.59 -10.85 6.10
C ALA A 144 -2.68 -11.54 7.12
N ALA A 145 -3.20 -11.85 8.32
CA ALA A 145 -2.46 -12.56 9.35
C ALA A 145 -2.01 -13.96 8.89
N ALA A 146 -2.81 -14.62 8.05
CA ALA A 146 -2.51 -15.92 7.45
C ALA A 146 -1.45 -15.87 6.33
N ILE A 147 -0.92 -14.70 5.94
CA ILE A 147 0.18 -14.58 4.97
C ILE A 147 1.50 -14.46 5.73
N PRO A 148 2.40 -15.47 5.71
CA PRO A 148 3.62 -15.47 6.52
C PRO A 148 4.52 -14.25 6.29
N GLU A 149 4.62 -13.78 5.05
CA GLU A 149 5.45 -12.65 4.64
C GLU A 149 4.86 -11.30 5.04
N LEU A 150 3.55 -11.22 5.30
CA LEU A 150 2.86 -10.01 5.73
C LEU A 150 2.87 -9.93 7.25
N ILE A 151 3.50 -8.88 7.79
CA ILE A 151 3.71 -8.74 9.24
C ILE A 151 2.82 -7.68 9.89
N GLY A 152 1.97 -7.01 9.12
CA GLY A 152 1.06 -6.01 9.64
C GLY A 152 0.26 -5.30 8.56
N VAL A 153 -0.91 -4.81 8.96
CA VAL A 153 -1.80 -4.00 8.14
C VAL A 153 -2.31 -2.82 8.96
N HIS A 154 -2.31 -1.62 8.41
CA HIS A 154 -2.83 -0.42 9.06
C HIS A 154 -4.05 0.11 8.33
N TYR A 155 -5.15 0.27 9.08
CA TYR A 155 -6.39 0.80 8.57
C TYR A 155 -6.29 2.32 8.39
N PHE A 156 -6.71 2.80 7.21
CA PHE A 156 -6.81 4.23 6.93
C PHE A 156 -8.29 4.60 6.97
N GLN A 157 -8.81 5.22 8.01
CA GLN A 157 -8.15 5.94 9.10
C GLN A 157 -9.06 5.94 10.33
N LEU A 158 -8.68 6.66 11.38
CA LEU A 158 -9.47 6.68 12.62
C LEU A 158 -10.86 7.28 12.43
N ASN A 159 -10.94 8.50 11.91
CA ASN A 159 -12.19 9.26 11.79
C ASN A 159 -12.64 9.41 10.35
N ASP A 160 -13.95 9.56 10.17
CA ASP A 160 -14.52 9.95 8.89
C ASP A 160 -13.98 11.28 8.41
N GLN A 161 -14.02 11.45 7.09
CA GLN A 161 -13.59 12.67 6.46
C GLN A 161 -14.69 13.72 6.52
N PRO A 162 -14.34 15.02 6.44
CA PRO A 162 -15.35 16.06 6.38
C PRO A 162 -16.26 15.86 5.18
N ALA A 163 -17.58 16.00 5.36
CA ALA A 163 -18.55 15.82 4.28
C ALA A 163 -18.31 16.76 3.08
N LEU A 164 -17.71 17.92 3.33
CA LEU A 164 -17.34 18.92 2.32
C LEU A 164 -15.91 18.74 1.77
N GLY A 165 -15.21 17.67 2.16
CA GLY A 165 -13.87 17.36 1.68
C GLY A 165 -12.74 17.79 2.62
N ARG A 166 -11.64 17.02 2.57
CA ARG A 166 -10.31 17.42 3.03
C ARG A 166 -9.71 18.47 2.08
N PHE A 167 -8.44 18.81 2.28
CA PHE A 167 -7.71 19.79 1.45
C PHE A 167 -7.64 19.44 -0.06
N ASP A 168 -7.81 18.16 -0.41
CA ASP A 168 -7.83 17.62 -1.78
C ASP A 168 -9.25 17.29 -2.28
N GLY A 169 -10.28 17.56 -1.47
CA GLY A 169 -11.68 17.28 -1.78
C GLY A 169 -12.17 15.89 -1.38
N GLU A 170 -11.31 14.99 -0.88
CA GLU A 170 -11.72 13.65 -0.46
C GLU A 170 -12.67 13.72 0.76
N ASN A 171 -13.81 13.04 0.70
CA ASN A 171 -14.91 13.14 1.67
C ASN A 171 -15.53 11.78 2.04
N TYR A 172 -14.68 10.77 2.23
CA TYR A 172 -15.09 9.40 2.43
C TYR A 172 -15.64 9.07 3.83
N GLN A 173 -16.64 8.19 3.85
CA GLN A 173 -17.08 7.39 4.98
C GLN A 173 -16.15 6.19 5.14
N ILE A 174 -15.08 6.31 5.90
CA ILE A 174 -14.06 5.26 6.09
C ILE A 174 -13.51 5.24 7.51
N GLY A 175 -14.02 6.06 8.42
CA GLY A 175 -13.59 6.11 9.81
C GLY A 175 -14.13 4.94 10.63
N ALA A 176 -13.36 4.52 11.63
CA ALA A 176 -13.88 3.73 12.75
C ALA A 176 -14.85 4.56 13.63
N VAL A 177 -14.69 5.88 13.61
CA VAL A 177 -15.58 6.85 14.25
C VAL A 177 -16.08 7.89 13.23
N ASP A 178 -17.27 8.42 13.47
CA ASP A 178 -17.83 9.51 12.67
C ASP A 178 -17.17 10.86 12.97
N THR A 179 -17.63 11.92 12.31
CA THR A 179 -17.11 13.29 12.51
C THR A 179 -17.42 13.88 13.89
N CYS A 180 -18.32 13.27 14.65
CA CYS A 180 -18.65 13.58 16.04
C CYS A 180 -17.90 12.69 17.05
N MET A 181 -16.94 11.89 16.58
CA MET A 181 -16.18 10.90 17.37
C MET A 181 -17.04 9.79 17.97
N LEU A 182 -18.19 9.48 17.36
CA LEU A 182 -19.01 8.34 17.74
C LEU A 182 -18.58 7.09 16.98
N PRO A 183 -18.33 5.96 17.67
CA PRO A 183 -17.90 4.73 17.00
C PRO A 183 -19.04 4.09 16.21
N TYR A 184 -18.73 3.61 15.01
CA TYR A 184 -19.58 2.72 14.26
C TYR A 184 -19.56 1.33 14.90
N ARG A 185 -20.55 1.06 15.76
CA ARG A 185 -20.55 -0.13 16.63
C ARG A 185 -20.36 -1.45 15.89
N PRO A 186 -21.06 -1.75 14.77
CA PRO A 186 -20.85 -3.00 14.04
C PRO A 186 -19.39 -3.14 13.56
N PHE A 187 -18.83 -2.07 13.02
CA PHE A 187 -17.45 -2.02 12.54
C PHE A 187 -16.44 -2.24 13.67
N VAL A 188 -16.52 -1.46 14.75
CA VAL A 188 -15.59 -1.56 15.90
C VAL A 188 -15.67 -2.93 16.58
N GLU A 189 -16.86 -3.53 16.67
CA GLU A 189 -17.03 -4.88 17.21
C GLU A 189 -16.36 -5.94 16.32
N ALA A 190 -16.48 -5.83 15.00
CA ALA A 190 -15.76 -6.72 14.08
C ALA A 190 -14.24 -6.53 14.16
N MET A 191 -13.76 -5.29 14.36
CA MET A 191 -12.33 -5.04 14.64
C MET A 191 -11.88 -5.78 15.91
N ARG A 192 -12.67 -5.68 16.98
CA ARG A 192 -12.38 -6.36 18.25
C ARG A 192 -12.26 -7.87 18.04
N GLN A 193 -13.24 -8.47 17.35
CA GLN A 193 -13.26 -9.91 17.06
C GLN A 193 -12.05 -10.36 16.22
N ALA A 194 -11.66 -9.58 15.21
CA ALA A 194 -10.49 -9.89 14.38
C ALA A 194 -9.19 -9.94 15.21
N HIS A 195 -9.05 -8.99 16.15
CA HIS A 195 -7.85 -8.89 17.00
C HIS A 195 -7.80 -9.96 18.11
N GLU A 196 -8.95 -10.44 18.58
CA GLU A 196 -9.02 -11.53 19.57
C GLU A 196 -8.38 -12.84 19.08
N VAL A 197 -8.56 -13.15 17.78
CA VAL A 197 -8.08 -14.42 17.19
C VAL A 197 -6.81 -14.25 16.35
N LEU A 198 -6.29 -13.03 16.21
CA LEU A 198 -5.24 -12.68 15.23
C LEU A 198 -4.01 -13.60 15.28
N TYR A 199 -3.52 -13.91 16.48
CA TYR A 199 -2.35 -14.78 16.66
C TYR A 199 -2.66 -16.26 16.43
N GLU A 200 -3.88 -16.70 16.72
CA GLU A 200 -4.33 -18.06 16.43
C GLU A 200 -4.45 -18.27 14.92
N VAL A 201 -4.97 -17.28 14.20
CA VAL A 201 -4.97 -17.27 12.73
C VAL A 201 -3.53 -17.27 12.19
N ARG A 202 -2.65 -16.42 12.74
CA ARG A 202 -1.24 -16.35 12.34
C ARG A 202 -0.50 -17.68 12.51
N THR A 203 -0.85 -18.45 13.52
CA THR A 203 -0.22 -19.74 13.82
C THR A 203 -0.91 -20.93 13.14
N GLY A 204 -2.02 -20.69 12.44
CA GLY A 204 -2.83 -21.73 11.78
C GLY A 204 -3.67 -22.56 12.76
N ALA A 205 -3.86 -22.09 14.00
CA ALA A 205 -4.75 -22.73 14.98
C ALA A 205 -6.23 -22.48 14.67
N VAL A 206 -6.53 -21.35 14.02
CA VAL A 206 -7.87 -20.94 13.59
C VAL A 206 -7.82 -20.53 12.12
N GLU A 207 -8.82 -20.91 11.33
CA GLU A 207 -8.95 -20.46 9.95
C GLU A 207 -9.44 -19.00 9.89
N PRO A 208 -8.96 -18.19 8.93
CA PRO A 208 -9.43 -16.82 8.76
C PRO A 208 -10.94 -16.72 8.52
N TYR A 209 -11.55 -15.66 9.03
CA TYR A 209 -12.92 -15.28 8.72
C TYR A 209 -13.13 -15.11 7.21
N SER A 210 -14.12 -15.81 6.66
CA SER A 210 -14.29 -15.98 5.21
C SER A 210 -15.46 -15.20 4.61
N ASN A 211 -16.24 -14.47 5.41
CA ASN A 211 -17.34 -13.66 4.89
C ASN A 211 -16.79 -12.37 4.28
N VAL A 212 -16.60 -12.37 2.96
CA VAL A 212 -16.21 -11.18 2.21
C VAL A 212 -17.49 -10.61 1.57
N PRO A 213 -17.95 -9.43 2.00
CA PRO A 213 -19.17 -8.82 1.46
C PRO A 213 -19.05 -8.47 -0.02
N GLN A 214 -20.20 -8.26 -0.64
CA GLN A 214 -20.27 -7.78 -2.01
C GLN A 214 -19.85 -6.30 -2.08
N GLU A 215 -18.81 -6.01 -2.87
CA GLU A 215 -18.41 -4.64 -3.17
C GLU A 215 -19.52 -3.93 -3.97
N ILE A 216 -19.91 -2.74 -3.52
CA ILE A 216 -20.84 -1.86 -4.22
C ILE A 216 -20.08 -0.84 -5.08
N PRO A 217 -20.73 -0.18 -6.06
CA PRO A 217 -20.09 0.87 -6.83
C PRO A 217 -19.57 1.99 -5.93
N ARG A 218 -18.30 2.38 -6.14
CA ARG A 218 -17.72 3.55 -5.50
C ARG A 218 -18.51 4.82 -5.83
N THR A 219 -18.65 5.70 -4.85
CA THR A 219 -19.20 7.06 -5.02
C THR A 219 -18.19 8.07 -4.46
N GLY A 220 -18.08 9.24 -5.09
CA GLY A 220 -17.07 10.26 -4.77
C GLY A 220 -15.90 10.32 -5.75
N PHE A 221 -14.99 11.27 -5.51
CA PHE A 221 -13.74 11.45 -6.26
C PHE A 221 -12.69 10.43 -5.86
#